data_AF-A0A3P7KI98-F1
#
_entry.id   AF-A0A3P7KI98-F1
#
_cell.length_a   1.000
_cell.length_b   1.000
_cell.length_c   1.000
_cell.angle_alpha   90.00
_cell.angle_beta   90.00
_cell.angle_gamma   90.00
#
_symmetry.space_group_name_H-M   'P 1'
#
loop_
_entity.id
_entity.type
_entity.pdbx_description
1 polymer ?
#
loop_
_entity_poly.entity_id
_entity_poly.type
_entity_poly.pdbx_seq_one_letter_code
_entity_poly.pdbx_strand_id
1 'polypeptide(L)'
;MNVSDPFSAVVEYVDDKKTQSESMLYYSPAENTVIISGAKRGDIVPFLNEKGVPSEASLVIHDFSKGYEYLLDSSRCIRLSPLPNNTADVISSAEGVLSIAPIANMLIAPDLKFGNYGQLTSSNGRMLDVYRAVDSKTTDIVEAHFDGELLESYATYKLVNESPVLSSHMRFTRGPSDIAPTFTERIRSCFTQTAASFNENNTFIFDVKSKSVKDVHNIGVETVSIALGNALAQIAPINPFRIRVFYDTNAERSLRVFFSIDEKSNIVPSVVPKYNYTFDLLVNRVLPKSYWRIPLRGAYVNTNSALDNENSAELRLIFTTAVGLNPYTLLY
;
A
#
# COMPACT_ATOMS: atom_id res chain seq x y z
N MET A 1 -18.86 9.59 10.32
CA MET A 1 -18.06 9.84 9.11
C MET A 1 -17.93 8.50 8.41
N ASN A 2 -18.67 8.30 7.33
CA ASN A 2 -18.54 7.11 6.50
C ASN A 2 -17.54 7.46 5.40
N VAL A 3 -16.32 6.99 5.56
CA VAL A 3 -15.25 7.31 4.60
C VAL A 3 -15.19 6.18 3.61
N SER A 4 -15.24 6.49 2.31
CA SER A 4 -15.09 5.47 1.27
C SER A 4 -13.79 4.68 1.47
N ASP A 5 -13.82 3.40 1.14
CA ASP A 5 -12.62 2.56 1.06
C ASP A 5 -12.35 2.26 -0.43
N PRO A 6 -11.22 2.71 -1.00
CA PRO A 6 -10.17 3.51 -0.36
C PRO A 6 -10.60 4.98 -0.13
N PHE A 7 -9.99 5.61 0.88
CA PHE A 7 -9.99 7.06 1.03
C PHE A 7 -8.75 7.60 0.34
N SER A 8 -8.95 8.35 -0.74
CA SER A 8 -7.86 8.98 -1.48
C SER A 8 -8.10 10.48 -1.60
N ALA A 9 -7.11 11.27 -1.19
CA ALA A 9 -7.21 12.72 -1.16
C ALA A 9 -5.87 13.38 -1.46
N VAL A 10 -5.92 14.49 -2.19
CA VAL A 10 -4.89 15.52 -2.15
C VAL A 10 -5.22 16.43 -0.97
N VAL A 11 -4.30 16.52 -0.03
CA VAL A 11 -4.40 17.31 1.20
C VAL A 11 -3.52 18.53 1.04
N GLU A 12 -4.14 19.68 0.87
CA GLU A 12 -3.46 20.97 0.93
C GLU A 12 -3.50 21.45 2.38
N TYR A 13 -2.34 21.76 2.96
CA TYR A 13 -2.23 22.27 4.32
C TYR A 13 -1.47 23.58 4.35
N VAL A 14 -2.07 24.59 4.98
CA VAL A 14 -1.42 25.87 5.30
C VAL A 14 -1.31 25.98 6.82
N ASP A 15 -0.09 26.10 7.32
CA ASP A 15 0.16 26.23 8.75
C ASP A 15 -0.02 27.65 9.31
N ASP A 16 0.21 27.81 10.61
CA ASP A 16 0.11 29.08 11.32
C ASP A 16 1.12 30.14 10.87
N LYS A 17 2.27 29.70 10.35
CA LYS A 17 3.30 30.53 9.70
C LYS A 17 3.00 30.82 8.23
N LYS A 18 1.84 30.39 7.73
CA LYS A 18 1.40 30.55 6.33
C LYS A 18 2.26 29.80 5.33
N THR A 19 2.93 28.74 5.76
CA THR A 19 3.65 27.81 4.89
C THR A 19 2.67 26.82 4.30
N GLN A 20 2.63 26.73 2.98
CA GLN A 20 1.81 25.77 2.26
C GLN A 20 2.58 24.46 2.00
N SER A 21 1.85 23.36 2.12
CA SER A 21 2.31 22.01 1.83
C SER A 21 1.18 21.24 1.17
N GLU A 22 1.51 20.36 0.24
CA GLU A 22 0.55 19.49 -0.43
C GLU A 22 1.02 18.04 -0.32
N SER A 23 0.13 17.15 0.08
CA SER A 23 0.40 15.71 0.16
C SER A 23 -0.71 14.93 -0.52
N MET A 24 -0.38 13.85 -1.20
CA MET A 24 -1.36 12.87 -1.67
C MET A 24 -1.40 11.73 -0.67
N LEU A 25 -2.60 11.45 -0.17
CA LEU A 25 -2.92 10.38 0.77
C LEU A 25 -3.76 9.32 0.08
N TYR A 26 -3.40 8.07 0.30
CA TYR A 26 -4.25 6.91 0.07
C TYR A 26 -4.31 6.09 1.35
N TYR A 27 -5.52 5.80 1.79
CA TYR A 27 -5.81 5.05 3.01
C TYR A 27 -6.82 3.97 2.68
N SER A 28 -6.48 2.71 2.94
CA SER A 28 -7.40 1.59 2.78
C SER A 28 -7.33 0.64 3.97
N PRO A 29 -8.38 0.55 4.80
CA PRO A 29 -8.46 -0.43 5.87
C PRO A 29 -8.68 -1.85 5.32
N ALA A 30 -9.33 -2.03 4.16
CA ALA A 30 -9.42 -3.33 3.51
C ALA A 30 -8.04 -3.85 3.08
N GLU A 31 -7.22 -2.99 2.47
CA GLU A 31 -5.84 -3.34 2.07
C GLU A 31 -4.84 -3.24 3.23
N ASN A 32 -5.26 -2.75 4.41
CA ASN A 32 -4.40 -2.49 5.57
C ASN A 32 -3.16 -1.66 5.21
N THR A 33 -3.37 -0.61 4.41
CA THR A 33 -2.27 0.18 3.83
C THR A 33 -2.55 1.68 3.92
N VAL A 34 -1.50 2.45 4.23
CA VAL A 34 -1.48 3.92 4.11
C VAL A 34 -0.31 4.30 3.21
N ILE A 35 -0.57 5.17 2.23
CA ILE A 35 0.43 5.66 1.27
C ILE A 35 0.38 7.17 1.26
N ILE A 36 1.53 7.81 1.47
CA ILE A 36 1.66 9.26 1.42
C ILE A 36 2.81 9.67 0.52
N SER A 37 2.55 10.66 -0.33
CA SER A 37 3.57 11.36 -1.12
C SER A 37 3.40 12.86 -1.02
N GLY A 38 4.42 13.60 -1.46
CA GLY A 38 4.39 15.06 -1.56
C GLY A 38 5.20 15.73 -0.46
N ALA A 39 4.59 16.67 0.25
CA ALA A 39 5.30 17.61 1.09
C ALA A 39 6.08 16.96 2.24
N LYS A 40 7.31 17.44 2.40
CA LYS A 40 8.19 17.16 3.53
C LYS A 40 8.69 18.46 4.13
N ARG A 41 8.95 18.45 5.43
CA ARG A 41 9.55 19.56 6.18
C ARG A 41 10.85 19.06 6.80
N GLY A 42 11.95 19.16 6.06
CA GLY A 42 13.18 18.46 6.42
C GLY A 42 12.99 16.95 6.28
N ASP A 43 13.22 16.23 7.37
CA ASP A 43 13.06 14.77 7.49
C ASP A 43 11.67 14.34 7.99
N ILE A 44 10.71 15.28 8.02
CA ILE A 44 9.36 15.06 8.56
C ILE A 44 8.33 15.02 7.43
N VAL A 45 7.46 14.00 7.45
CA VAL A 45 6.22 13.96 6.66
C VAL A 45 5.08 14.47 7.54
N PRO A 46 4.62 15.73 7.35
CA PRO A 46 3.78 16.40 8.34
C PRO A 46 2.43 15.72 8.58
N PHE A 47 1.82 15.15 7.54
CA PHE A 47 0.49 14.55 7.65
C PHE A 47 0.46 13.33 8.58
N LEU A 48 1.52 12.52 8.59
CA LEU A 48 1.68 11.41 9.55
C LEU A 48 2.41 11.81 10.83
N ASN A 49 3.00 13.01 10.85
CA ASN A 49 4.02 13.38 11.84
C ASN A 49 5.17 12.34 11.92
N GLU A 50 5.49 11.71 10.79
CA GLU A 50 6.59 10.76 10.68
C GLU A 50 7.92 11.51 10.56
N LYS A 51 8.95 11.02 11.25
CA LYS A 51 10.28 11.67 11.33
C LYS A 51 11.36 10.73 10.81
N GLY A 52 12.52 11.28 10.45
CA GLY A 52 13.63 10.48 9.94
C GLY A 52 13.38 9.90 8.53
N VAL A 53 12.51 10.55 7.75
CA VAL A 53 12.27 10.23 6.34
C VAL A 53 13.39 10.84 5.51
N PRO A 54 14.20 10.05 4.77
CA PRO A 54 15.30 10.57 3.97
C PRO A 54 14.84 11.59 2.92
N SER A 55 15.73 12.51 2.56
CA SER A 55 15.45 13.58 1.59
C SER A 55 15.10 13.04 0.20
N GLU A 56 15.59 11.85 -0.14
CA GLU A 56 15.44 11.15 -1.41
C GLU A 56 14.10 10.42 -1.51
N ALA A 57 13.48 10.05 -0.38
CA ALA A 57 12.20 9.36 -0.37
C ALA A 57 11.07 10.33 -0.75
N SER A 58 10.35 10.04 -1.83
CA SER A 58 9.19 10.83 -2.27
C SER A 58 7.86 10.23 -1.83
N LEU A 59 7.89 8.99 -1.34
CA LEU A 59 6.73 8.18 -1.01
C LEU A 59 7.01 7.36 0.26
N VAL A 60 6.05 7.39 1.19
CA VAL A 60 5.98 6.52 2.36
C VAL A 60 4.82 5.55 2.16
N ILE A 61 5.06 4.26 2.40
CA ILE A 61 4.02 3.24 2.43
C ILE A 61 4.10 2.51 3.77
N HIS A 62 3.02 2.54 4.53
CA HIS A 62 2.83 1.74 5.73
C HIS A 62 1.94 0.54 5.41
N ASP A 63 2.52 -0.66 5.48
CA ASP A 63 1.81 -1.93 5.30
C ASP A 63 1.53 -2.57 6.66
N PHE A 64 0.31 -2.36 7.15
CA PHE A 64 -0.18 -2.93 8.40
C PHE A 64 -0.52 -4.41 8.27
N SER A 65 -0.59 -4.95 7.05
CA SER A 65 -0.78 -6.38 6.82
C SER A 65 0.50 -7.17 7.10
N LYS A 66 1.67 -6.56 6.91
CA LYS A 66 3.00 -7.19 7.10
C LYS A 66 3.90 -6.51 8.14
N GLY A 67 3.53 -5.35 8.65
CA GLY A 67 4.32 -4.63 9.65
C GLY A 67 5.61 -4.01 9.10
N TYR A 68 5.59 -3.59 7.83
CA TYR A 68 6.72 -2.93 7.16
C TYR A 68 6.39 -1.49 6.78
N GLU A 69 7.43 -0.65 6.74
CA GLU A 69 7.45 0.65 6.08
C GLU A 69 8.33 0.56 4.83
N TYR A 70 7.80 1.03 3.70
CA TYR A 70 8.55 1.17 2.45
C TYR A 70 8.71 2.65 2.12
N LEU A 71 9.96 3.11 2.08
CA LEU A 71 10.30 4.43 1.59
C LEU A 71 10.81 4.30 0.16
N LEU A 72 10.11 4.93 -0.78
CA LEU A 72 10.40 4.81 -2.21
C LEU A 72 10.71 6.18 -2.82
N ASP A 73 11.52 6.19 -3.87
CA ASP A 73 11.64 7.33 -4.79
C ASP A 73 10.84 7.06 -6.08
N SER A 74 11.06 7.89 -7.11
CA SER A 74 10.40 7.73 -8.41
C SER A 74 10.72 6.42 -9.13
N SER A 75 11.79 5.71 -8.76
CA SER A 75 12.37 4.59 -9.51
C SER A 75 12.76 3.37 -8.68
N ARG A 76 13.03 3.52 -7.38
CA ARG A 76 13.62 2.46 -6.54
C ARG A 76 13.13 2.50 -5.10
N CYS A 77 13.44 1.42 -4.38
CA CYS A 77 13.39 1.41 -2.92
C CYS A 77 14.55 2.25 -2.34
N ILE A 78 14.23 3.12 -1.39
CA ILE A 78 15.18 3.89 -0.59
C ILE A 78 15.45 3.19 0.73
N ARG A 79 14.40 2.74 1.41
CA ARG A 79 14.52 2.06 2.71
C ARG A 79 13.36 1.09 2.94
N LEU A 80 13.70 -0.06 3.53
CA LEU A 80 12.74 -0.96 4.16
C LEU A 80 12.96 -0.90 5.67
N SER A 81 11.92 -0.54 6.41
CA SER A 81 11.94 -0.44 7.87
C SER A 81 10.86 -1.34 8.48
N PRO A 82 10.98 -1.72 9.77
CA PRO A 82 9.80 -2.11 10.54
C PRO A 82 8.81 -0.94 10.58
N LEU A 83 7.50 -1.22 10.53
CA LEU A 83 6.47 -0.20 10.63
C LEU A 83 6.65 0.65 11.91
N PRO A 84 6.70 1.99 11.83
CA PRO A 84 6.87 2.84 13.01
C PRO A 84 5.66 2.74 13.94
N ASN A 85 5.86 2.95 15.24
CA ASN A 85 4.80 2.87 16.25
C ASN A 85 4.30 4.24 16.73
N ASN A 86 4.80 5.33 16.14
CA ASN A 86 4.66 6.70 16.63
C ASN A 86 4.16 7.67 15.55
N THR A 87 3.60 7.17 14.46
CA THR A 87 2.95 7.95 13.41
C THR A 87 1.45 8.06 13.64
N ALA A 88 0.82 9.09 13.06
CA ALA A 88 -0.60 9.42 13.29
C ALA A 88 -1.57 8.32 12.82
N ASP A 89 -1.13 7.47 11.90
CA ASP A 89 -1.89 6.37 11.32
C ASP A 89 -1.77 5.04 12.08
N VAL A 90 -1.08 5.02 13.23
CA VAL A 90 -0.80 3.79 13.98
C VAL A 90 -1.50 3.79 15.35
N ILE A 91 -2.12 2.66 15.68
CA ILE A 91 -2.57 2.31 17.03
C ILE A 91 -1.71 1.15 17.54
N SER A 92 -1.10 1.34 18.71
CA SER A 92 -0.35 0.29 19.43
C SER A 92 -1.18 -0.28 20.58
N SER A 93 -1.28 -1.61 20.64
CA SER A 93 -1.81 -2.31 21.83
C SER A 93 -0.80 -2.28 22.98
N ALA A 94 -1.24 -2.70 24.17
CA ALA A 94 -0.38 -2.83 25.35
C ALA A 94 0.73 -3.88 25.15
N GLU A 95 0.47 -4.89 24.33
CA GLU A 95 1.40 -5.96 23.94
C GLU A 95 2.33 -5.53 22.78
N GLY A 96 2.23 -4.29 22.30
CA GLY A 96 3.05 -3.77 21.20
C GLY A 96 2.59 -4.21 19.81
N VAL A 97 1.36 -4.70 19.67
CA VAL A 97 0.78 -5.03 18.35
C VAL A 97 0.30 -3.75 17.67
N LEU A 98 0.79 -3.50 16.45
CA LEU A 98 0.44 -2.33 15.67
C LEU A 98 -0.76 -2.61 14.76
N SER A 99 -1.64 -1.63 14.63
CA SER A 99 -2.82 -1.68 13.76
C SER A 99 -3.10 -0.31 13.15
N ILE A 100 -3.80 -0.31 12.01
CA ILE A 100 -4.15 0.92 11.30
C ILE A 100 -5.13 1.75 12.12
N ALA A 101 -4.83 3.03 12.33
CA ALA A 101 -5.72 3.97 12.99
C ALA A 101 -6.88 4.34 12.06
N PRO A 102 -8.10 4.54 12.58
CA PRO A 102 -9.20 5.10 11.80
C PRO A 102 -8.78 6.41 11.15
N ILE A 103 -9.06 6.58 9.85
CA ILE A 103 -8.77 7.80 9.11
C ILE A 103 -9.30 9.07 9.80
N ALA A 104 -10.44 8.97 10.48
CA ALA A 104 -10.99 10.08 11.25
C ALA A 104 -10.00 10.65 12.28
N ASN A 105 -9.17 9.79 12.91
CA ASN A 105 -8.16 10.22 13.88
C ASN A 105 -7.01 11.01 13.25
N MET A 106 -6.75 10.81 11.95
CA MET A 106 -5.74 11.56 11.20
C MET A 106 -6.31 12.88 10.65
N LEU A 107 -7.59 12.87 10.25
CA LEU A 107 -8.24 14.04 9.66
C LEU A 107 -8.68 15.06 10.71
N ILE A 108 -9.11 14.57 11.87
CA ILE A 108 -9.75 15.36 12.92
C ILE A 108 -9.22 14.91 14.28
N ALA A 109 -8.88 15.86 15.14
CA ALA A 109 -8.45 15.54 16.51
C ALA A 109 -9.59 14.82 17.27
N PRO A 110 -9.36 13.60 17.79
CA PRO A 110 -10.42 12.74 18.31
C PRO A 110 -11.00 13.20 19.65
N ASP A 111 -10.32 14.11 20.35
CA ASP A 111 -10.76 14.70 21.63
C ASP A 111 -11.71 15.90 21.46
N LEU A 112 -11.90 16.38 20.23
CA LEU A 112 -12.78 17.49 19.94
C LEU A 112 -14.26 17.09 19.93
N LYS A 113 -15.08 17.90 20.59
CA LYS A 113 -16.54 17.74 20.61
C LYS A 113 -17.20 18.71 19.65
N PHE A 114 -17.60 18.19 18.49
CA PHE A 114 -18.23 18.98 17.45
C PHE A 114 -19.72 19.18 17.68
N GLY A 115 -20.19 20.42 17.53
CA GLY A 115 -21.59 20.78 17.39
C GLY A 115 -21.92 21.17 15.96
N ASN A 116 -23.11 20.83 15.48
CA ASN A 116 -23.61 21.31 14.18
C ASN A 116 -23.87 22.82 14.28
N TYR A 117 -23.29 23.58 13.35
CA TYR A 117 -23.35 25.04 13.29
C TYR A 117 -24.18 25.56 12.10
N GLY A 118 -24.87 24.67 11.40
CA GLY A 118 -25.70 24.97 10.23
C GLY A 118 -25.00 24.62 8.93
N GLN A 119 -25.36 25.36 7.87
CA GLN A 119 -24.85 25.12 6.53
C GLN A 119 -24.32 26.40 5.90
N LEU A 120 -23.29 26.28 5.06
CA LEU A 120 -22.77 27.38 4.25
C LEU A 120 -22.88 27.05 2.76
N THR A 121 -23.08 28.07 1.92
CA THR A 121 -22.93 27.90 0.47
C THR A 121 -21.48 28.15 0.11
N SER A 122 -20.81 27.15 -0.45
CA SER A 122 -19.44 27.26 -0.90
C SER A 122 -19.34 28.11 -2.18
N SER A 123 -18.11 28.50 -2.54
CA SER A 123 -17.83 29.28 -3.76
C SER A 123 -18.31 28.64 -5.06
N ASN A 124 -18.50 27.31 -5.09
CA ASN A 124 -19.00 26.58 -6.26
C ASN A 124 -20.53 26.37 -6.23
N GLY A 125 -21.23 26.96 -5.26
CA GLY A 125 -22.69 26.88 -5.10
C GLY A 125 -23.18 25.63 -4.36
N ARG A 126 -22.29 24.76 -3.88
CA ARG A 126 -22.69 23.60 -3.06
C ARG A 126 -22.98 24.00 -1.62
N MET A 127 -23.92 23.29 -0.99
CA MET A 127 -24.23 23.44 0.42
C MET A 127 -23.34 22.53 1.24
N LEU A 128 -22.63 23.10 2.21
CA LEU A 128 -21.73 22.38 3.11
C LEU A 128 -22.28 22.40 4.53
N ASP A 129 -22.30 21.26 5.20
CA ASP A 129 -22.58 21.18 6.62
C ASP A 129 -21.36 21.67 7.42
N VAL A 130 -21.61 22.57 8.37
CA VAL A 130 -20.56 23.17 9.21
C VAL A 130 -20.63 22.58 10.60
N TYR A 131 -19.50 22.10 11.09
CA TYR A 131 -19.34 21.65 12.46
C TYR A 131 -18.25 22.45 13.15
N ARG A 132 -18.49 22.86 14.40
CA ARG A 132 -17.52 23.59 15.21
C ARG A 132 -17.22 22.88 16.53
N ALA A 133 -15.97 22.94 16.94
CA ALA A 133 -15.51 22.51 18.26
C ALA A 133 -14.61 23.59 18.87
N VAL A 134 -14.50 23.57 20.19
CA VAL A 134 -13.49 24.35 20.91
C VAL A 134 -12.51 23.36 21.53
N ASP A 135 -11.23 23.51 21.22
CA ASP A 135 -10.19 22.74 21.87
C ASP A 135 -10.04 23.26 23.31
N SER A 136 -10.35 22.41 24.28
CA SER A 136 -10.30 22.78 25.70
C SER A 136 -8.88 22.99 26.22
N LYS A 137 -7.85 22.49 25.50
CA LYS A 137 -6.44 22.64 25.89
C LYS A 137 -5.85 23.96 25.40
N THR A 138 -6.20 24.38 24.20
CA THR A 138 -5.62 25.55 23.52
C THR A 138 -6.57 26.74 23.47
N THR A 139 -7.86 26.54 23.72
CA THR A 139 -8.97 27.49 23.48
C THR A 139 -9.19 27.86 22.01
N ASP A 140 -8.53 27.13 21.10
CA ASP A 140 -8.69 27.34 19.66
C ASP A 140 -10.07 26.87 19.18
N ILE A 141 -10.63 27.61 18.24
CA ILE A 141 -11.88 27.24 17.56
C ILE A 141 -11.52 26.42 16.33
N VAL A 142 -12.15 25.26 16.20
CA VAL A 142 -11.99 24.37 15.05
C VAL A 142 -13.29 24.33 14.27
N GLU A 143 -13.18 24.41 12.94
CA GLU A 143 -14.32 24.34 12.03
C GLU A 143 -14.06 23.27 10.95
N ALA A 144 -15.00 22.36 10.78
CA ALA A 144 -14.98 21.31 9.76
C ALA A 144 -16.16 21.48 8.81
N HIS A 145 -15.90 21.39 7.50
CA HIS A 145 -16.89 21.54 6.45
C HIS A 145 -17.08 20.23 5.70
N PHE A 146 -18.32 19.81 5.55
CA PHE A 146 -18.69 18.56 4.90
C PHE A 146 -19.58 18.77 3.69
N ASP A 147 -19.25 18.14 2.57
CA ASP A 147 -20.12 17.96 1.40
C ASP A 147 -20.74 16.55 1.49
N GLY A 148 -21.91 16.46 2.13
CA GLY A 148 -22.49 15.17 2.52
C GLY A 148 -21.60 14.44 3.53
N GLU A 149 -21.04 13.29 3.13
CA GLU A 149 -20.14 12.50 4.00
C GLU A 149 -18.66 12.85 3.83
N LEU A 150 -18.31 13.70 2.86
CA LEU A 150 -16.94 14.05 2.51
C LEU A 150 -16.47 15.29 3.27
N LEU A 151 -15.37 15.19 4.00
CA LEU A 151 -14.71 16.35 4.60
C LEU A 151 -14.02 17.15 3.48
N GLU A 152 -14.47 18.39 3.25
CA GLU A 152 -13.88 19.29 2.26
C GLU A 152 -12.75 20.12 2.88
N SER A 153 -12.96 20.62 4.09
CA SER A 153 -11.96 21.44 4.77
C SER A 153 -12.04 21.38 6.28
N TYR A 154 -10.90 21.65 6.90
CA TYR A 154 -10.73 21.70 8.34
C TYR A 154 -9.87 22.92 8.68
N ALA A 155 -10.38 23.84 9.50
CA ALA A 155 -9.73 25.09 9.83
C ALA A 155 -9.60 25.27 11.34
N THR A 156 -8.47 25.83 11.76
CA THR A 156 -8.20 26.19 13.16
C THR A 156 -8.06 27.71 13.25
N TYR A 157 -8.79 28.30 14.19
CA TYR A 157 -8.79 29.72 14.50
C TYR A 157 -8.25 29.94 15.92
N LYS A 158 -7.24 30.81 16.04
CA LYS A 158 -6.70 31.25 17.32
C LYS A 158 -7.40 32.54 17.74
N LEU A 159 -7.65 32.69 19.04
CA LEU A 159 -8.20 33.93 19.58
C LEU A 159 -7.08 34.98 19.73
N VAL A 160 -7.14 36.05 18.96
CA VAL A 160 -6.26 37.21 19.08
C VAL A 160 -7.13 38.40 19.46
N ASN A 161 -6.91 38.96 20.66
CA ASN A 161 -7.76 40.02 21.21
C ASN A 161 -9.26 39.66 21.18
N GLU A 162 -9.61 38.47 21.68
CA GLU A 162 -10.97 37.92 21.71
C GLU A 162 -11.63 37.70 20.33
N SER A 163 -10.89 37.95 19.24
CA SER A 163 -11.37 37.77 17.88
C SER A 163 -10.74 36.52 17.25
N PRO A 164 -11.54 35.62 16.64
CA PRO A 164 -11.00 34.45 15.96
C PRO A 164 -10.25 34.86 14.70
N VAL A 165 -8.97 34.49 14.63
CA VAL A 165 -8.09 34.70 13.47
C VAL A 165 -7.68 33.34 12.92
N LEU A 166 -7.83 33.16 11.60
CA LEU A 166 -7.45 31.92 10.93
C LEU A 166 -5.97 31.62 11.14
N SER A 167 -5.69 30.56 11.90
CA SER A 167 -4.34 30.10 12.19
C SER A 167 -3.88 29.20 11.04
N SER A 168 -4.51 28.04 10.89
CA SER A 168 -4.16 27.03 9.89
C SER A 168 -5.41 26.45 9.24
N HIS A 169 -5.27 25.88 8.05
CA HIS A 169 -6.37 25.15 7.41
C HIS A 169 -5.86 24.03 6.51
N MET A 170 -6.71 23.03 6.35
CA MET A 170 -6.56 21.90 5.45
C MET A 170 -7.71 21.90 4.46
N ARG A 171 -7.41 21.63 3.19
CA ARG A 171 -8.40 21.34 2.15
C ARG A 171 -8.16 19.95 1.60
N PHE A 172 -9.25 19.25 1.33
CA PHE A 172 -9.24 17.90 0.82
C PHE A 172 -9.89 17.89 -0.56
N THR A 173 -9.11 17.52 -1.56
CA THR A 173 -9.61 17.27 -2.90
C THR A 173 -9.54 15.77 -3.16
N ARG A 174 -10.55 15.21 -3.84
CA ARG A 174 -10.56 13.78 -4.16
C ARG A 174 -9.30 13.39 -4.95
N GLY A 175 -8.56 12.42 -4.44
CA GLY A 175 -7.38 11.85 -5.07
C GLY A 175 -7.72 10.64 -5.96
N PRO A 176 -6.74 10.13 -6.72
CA PRO A 176 -6.92 8.92 -7.53
C PRO A 176 -7.13 7.69 -6.64
N SER A 177 -8.11 6.85 -6.96
CA SER A 177 -8.41 5.63 -6.18
C SER A 177 -7.50 4.45 -6.51
N ASP A 178 -6.79 4.49 -7.65
CA ASP A 178 -6.11 3.31 -8.19
C ASP A 178 -4.59 3.48 -8.12
N ILE A 179 -4.04 3.60 -6.89
CA ILE A 179 -2.60 3.90 -6.71
C ILE A 179 -1.80 2.66 -6.29
N ALA A 180 -2.40 1.72 -5.55
CA ALA A 180 -1.68 0.57 -4.97
C ALA A 180 -0.87 -0.29 -5.97
N PRO A 181 -1.37 -0.64 -7.18
CA PRO A 181 -0.61 -1.47 -8.13
C PRO A 181 0.65 -0.79 -8.68
N THR A 182 0.76 0.54 -8.59
CA THR A 182 1.85 1.31 -9.21
C THR A 182 3.18 1.25 -8.44
N PHE A 183 3.17 0.68 -7.23
CA PHE A 183 4.34 0.62 -6.35
C PHE A 183 4.91 -0.78 -6.17
N THR A 184 4.22 -1.82 -6.62
CA THR A 184 4.57 -3.22 -6.32
C THR A 184 6.01 -3.56 -6.70
N GLU A 185 6.47 -3.20 -7.90
CA GLU A 185 7.85 -3.48 -8.32
C GLU A 185 8.90 -2.77 -7.48
N ARG A 186 8.62 -1.54 -7.04
CA ARG A 186 9.52 -0.78 -6.17
C ARG A 186 9.55 -1.38 -4.76
N ILE A 187 8.41 -1.86 -4.26
CA ILE A 187 8.31 -2.62 -3.01
C ILE A 187 9.07 -3.96 -3.11
N ARG A 188 8.90 -4.71 -4.21
CA ARG A 188 9.65 -5.95 -4.49
C ARG A 188 11.16 -5.69 -4.47
N SER A 189 11.61 -4.56 -5.03
CA SER A 189 13.02 -4.15 -5.00
C SER A 189 13.57 -4.01 -3.58
N CYS A 190 12.75 -3.57 -2.60
CA CYS A 190 13.18 -3.47 -1.21
C CYS A 190 13.66 -4.81 -0.65
N PHE A 191 12.94 -5.90 -0.93
CA PHE A 191 13.28 -7.22 -0.40
C PHE A 191 14.59 -7.78 -1.00
N THR A 192 14.85 -7.52 -2.28
CA THR A 192 16.12 -7.93 -2.90
C THR A 192 17.30 -7.14 -2.34
N GLN A 193 17.11 -5.85 -2.03
CA GLN A 193 18.17 -5.02 -1.47
C GLN A 193 18.54 -5.41 -0.02
N THR A 194 17.57 -5.89 0.76
CA THR A 194 17.77 -6.24 2.18
C THR A 194 17.90 -7.74 2.44
N ALA A 195 17.91 -8.57 1.39
CA ALA A 195 18.14 -9.99 1.51
C ALA A 195 19.54 -10.27 2.09
N ALA A 196 19.64 -11.19 3.05
CA ALA A 196 20.91 -11.53 3.70
C ALA A 196 21.94 -12.19 2.75
N SER A 197 21.47 -12.81 1.66
CA SER A 197 22.30 -13.49 0.66
C SER A 197 21.52 -13.67 -0.64
N PHE A 198 22.21 -13.61 -1.77
CA PHE A 198 21.66 -14.02 -3.06
C PHE A 198 21.63 -15.54 -3.16
N ASN A 199 20.54 -16.11 -3.69
CA ASN A 199 20.38 -17.53 -3.92
C ASN A 199 20.07 -17.79 -5.39
N GLU A 200 21.01 -18.41 -6.10
CA GLU A 200 20.92 -18.71 -7.54
C GLU A 200 19.79 -19.69 -7.90
N ASN A 201 19.30 -20.50 -6.93
CA ASN A 201 18.28 -21.52 -7.17
C ASN A 201 16.86 -21.06 -6.85
N ASN A 202 16.60 -19.76 -6.94
CA ASN A 202 15.33 -19.18 -6.53
C ASN A 202 14.36 -18.90 -7.68
N THR A 203 14.71 -19.25 -8.92
CA THR A 203 13.91 -18.99 -10.12
C THR A 203 13.31 -20.29 -10.66
N PHE A 204 12.03 -20.24 -10.98
CA PHE A 204 11.21 -21.36 -11.44
C PHE A 204 10.52 -21.01 -12.74
N ILE A 205 10.35 -22.01 -13.60
CA ILE A 205 9.80 -21.82 -14.94
C ILE A 205 8.68 -22.84 -15.14
N PHE A 206 7.55 -22.39 -15.68
CA PHE A 206 6.50 -23.29 -16.14
C PHE A 206 5.82 -22.78 -17.41
N ASP A 207 5.36 -23.71 -18.23
CA ASP A 207 4.55 -23.41 -19.41
C ASP A 207 3.06 -23.33 -19.04
N VAL A 208 2.40 -22.27 -19.49
CA VAL A 208 0.96 -22.10 -19.40
C VAL A 208 0.36 -22.43 -20.76
N LYS A 209 -0.27 -23.60 -20.83
CA LYS A 209 -0.96 -24.06 -22.04
C LYS A 209 -2.15 -23.15 -22.35
N SER A 210 -2.42 -22.94 -23.64
CA SER A 210 -3.58 -22.21 -24.14
C SER A 210 -3.64 -20.72 -23.75
N LYS A 211 -2.51 -20.13 -23.35
CA LYS A 211 -2.34 -18.70 -23.13
C LYS A 211 -1.09 -18.19 -23.82
N SER A 212 -1.11 -16.91 -24.16
CA SER A 212 -0.03 -16.17 -24.80
C SER A 212 0.37 -14.97 -23.95
N VAL A 213 1.56 -14.41 -24.24
CA VAL A 213 1.98 -13.14 -23.63
C VAL A 213 0.99 -12.00 -23.95
N LYS A 214 0.34 -12.05 -25.12
CA LYS A 214 -0.73 -11.11 -25.47
C LYS A 214 -1.90 -11.18 -24.49
N ASP A 215 -2.29 -12.38 -24.04
CA ASP A 215 -3.38 -12.54 -23.07
C ASP A 215 -3.03 -11.92 -21.71
N VAL A 216 -1.76 -12.04 -21.29
CA VAL A 216 -1.25 -11.39 -20.08
C VAL A 216 -1.29 -9.87 -20.23
N HIS A 217 -0.83 -9.33 -21.37
CA HIS A 217 -0.90 -7.88 -21.63
C HIS A 217 -2.33 -7.35 -21.70
N ASN A 218 -3.28 -8.11 -22.26
CA ASN A 218 -4.68 -7.70 -22.34
C ASN A 218 -5.32 -7.57 -20.95
N ILE A 219 -4.94 -8.42 -20.00
CA ILE A 219 -5.44 -8.39 -18.61
C ILE A 219 -4.64 -7.38 -17.76
N GLY A 220 -3.36 -7.20 -18.08
CA GLY A 220 -2.42 -6.39 -17.32
C GLY A 220 -1.40 -7.28 -16.61
N VAL A 221 -0.12 -7.10 -16.97
CA VAL A 221 1.00 -7.88 -16.42
C VAL A 221 1.02 -7.82 -14.89
N GLU A 222 0.88 -6.64 -14.31
CA GLU A 222 0.93 -6.46 -12.86
C GLU A 222 -0.22 -7.17 -12.13
N THR A 223 -1.43 -7.11 -12.67
CA THR A 223 -2.59 -7.81 -12.12
C THR A 223 -2.36 -9.31 -12.05
N VAL A 224 -1.80 -9.90 -13.12
CA VAL A 224 -1.47 -11.33 -13.15
C VAL A 224 -0.32 -11.65 -12.20
N SER A 225 0.72 -10.81 -12.14
CA SER A 225 1.86 -10.97 -11.22
C SER A 225 1.42 -10.94 -9.75
N ILE A 226 0.57 -10.00 -9.35
CA ILE A 226 0.00 -9.90 -8.00
C ILE A 226 -0.83 -11.14 -7.68
N ALA A 227 -1.72 -11.56 -8.59
CA ALA A 227 -2.57 -12.73 -8.38
C ALA A 227 -1.74 -14.00 -8.18
N LEU A 228 -0.70 -14.21 -8.98
CA LEU A 228 0.20 -15.36 -8.84
C LEU A 228 1.01 -15.29 -7.53
N GLY A 229 1.57 -14.13 -7.19
CA GLY A 229 2.29 -13.92 -5.94
C GLY A 229 1.40 -14.21 -4.72
N ASN A 230 0.16 -13.74 -4.73
CA ASN A 230 -0.81 -14.01 -3.68
C ASN A 230 -1.17 -15.50 -3.58
N ALA A 231 -1.37 -16.19 -4.71
CA ALA A 231 -1.66 -17.63 -4.72
C ALA A 231 -0.48 -18.45 -4.15
N LEU A 232 0.75 -18.10 -4.51
CA LEU A 232 1.95 -18.73 -3.97
C LEU A 232 2.13 -18.45 -2.46
N ALA A 233 1.77 -17.26 -1.99
CA ALA A 233 1.79 -16.91 -0.56
C ALA A 233 0.70 -17.62 0.27
N GLN A 234 -0.34 -18.17 -0.36
CA GLN A 234 -1.34 -18.98 0.34
C GLN A 234 -0.87 -20.41 0.61
N ILE A 235 0.00 -20.95 -0.25
CA ILE A 235 0.49 -22.33 -0.16
C ILE A 235 1.79 -22.44 0.63
N ALA A 236 2.51 -21.33 0.79
CA ALA A 236 3.72 -21.24 1.59
C ALA A 236 3.74 -19.90 2.34
N PRO A 237 4.18 -19.86 3.61
CA PRO A 237 4.33 -18.61 4.37
C PRO A 237 5.49 -17.79 3.79
N ILE A 238 5.22 -17.07 2.71
CA ILE A 238 6.15 -16.22 1.98
C ILE A 238 5.47 -14.87 1.81
N ASN A 239 6.20 -13.78 2.03
CA ASN A 239 5.69 -12.46 1.68
C ASN A 239 5.49 -12.35 0.15
N PRO A 240 4.28 -12.00 -0.36
CA PRO A 240 4.02 -11.95 -1.80
C PRO A 240 4.92 -10.94 -2.55
N PHE A 241 5.45 -9.91 -1.87
CA PHE A 241 6.42 -8.98 -2.44
C PHE A 241 7.82 -9.55 -2.60
N ARG A 242 8.10 -10.77 -2.12
CA ARG A 242 9.31 -11.52 -2.46
C ARG A 242 9.18 -12.24 -3.80
N ILE A 243 7.99 -12.29 -4.39
CA ILE A 243 7.74 -13.03 -5.63
C ILE A 243 7.78 -12.05 -6.79
N ARG A 244 8.71 -12.27 -7.70
CA ARG A 244 8.80 -11.57 -8.99
C ARG A 244 8.32 -12.50 -10.08
N VAL A 245 7.62 -11.98 -11.08
CA VAL A 245 7.06 -12.77 -12.16
C VAL A 245 7.42 -12.13 -13.49
N PHE A 246 7.97 -12.93 -14.40
CA PHE A 246 8.29 -12.53 -15.77
C PHE A 246 7.58 -13.46 -16.74
N TYR A 247 7.24 -12.92 -17.90
CA TYR A 247 6.50 -13.63 -18.93
C TYR A 247 7.29 -13.62 -20.23
N ASP A 248 7.35 -14.75 -20.91
CA ASP A 248 7.99 -14.91 -22.21
C ASP A 248 7.19 -15.89 -23.07
N THR A 249 7.54 -15.99 -24.34
CA THR A 249 6.98 -16.97 -25.28
C THR A 249 8.04 -18.01 -25.61
N ASN A 250 7.72 -19.30 -25.51
CA ASN A 250 8.65 -20.35 -25.92
C ASN A 250 8.64 -20.58 -27.45
N ALA A 251 9.48 -21.51 -27.91
CA ALA A 251 9.57 -21.90 -29.32
C ALA A 251 8.24 -22.45 -29.89
N GLU A 252 7.38 -23.02 -29.04
CA GLU A 252 6.05 -23.55 -29.40
C GLU A 252 4.95 -22.48 -29.33
N ARG A 253 5.31 -21.21 -29.12
CA ARG A 253 4.40 -20.07 -28.96
C ARG A 253 3.46 -20.15 -27.75
N SER A 254 3.75 -20.99 -26.77
CA SER A 254 3.04 -20.97 -25.48
C SER A 254 3.70 -20.01 -24.50
N LEU A 255 2.88 -19.46 -23.60
CA LEU A 255 3.34 -18.59 -22.52
C LEU A 255 4.23 -19.37 -21.54
N ARG A 256 5.45 -18.88 -21.31
CA ARG A 256 6.31 -19.26 -20.19
C ARG A 256 6.20 -18.23 -19.08
N VAL A 257 5.99 -18.71 -17.88
CA VAL A 257 6.03 -17.90 -16.66
C VAL A 257 7.29 -18.25 -15.90
N PHE A 258 8.12 -17.25 -15.69
CA PHE A 258 9.27 -17.32 -14.80
C PHE A 258 8.84 -16.64 -13.51
N PHE A 259 9.11 -17.25 -12.37
CA PHE A 259 8.99 -16.54 -11.11
C PHE A 259 10.22 -16.78 -10.26
N SER A 260 10.67 -15.73 -9.58
CA SER A 260 11.74 -15.81 -8.60
C SER A 260 11.22 -15.47 -7.22
N ILE A 261 11.69 -16.19 -6.21
CA ILE A 261 11.41 -15.90 -4.81
C ILE A 261 12.66 -15.27 -4.21
N ASP A 262 12.63 -13.98 -3.91
CA ASP A 262 13.71 -13.30 -3.19
C ASP A 262 13.91 -13.94 -1.81
N GLU A 263 15.14 -13.94 -1.29
CA GLU A 263 15.40 -14.41 0.06
C GLU A 263 14.70 -13.55 1.11
N LYS A 264 14.57 -14.11 2.31
CA LYS A 264 13.95 -13.39 3.42
C LYS A 264 14.79 -12.16 3.77
N SER A 265 14.14 -11.00 3.91
CA SER A 265 14.77 -9.76 4.38
C SER A 265 15.41 -9.99 5.75
N ASN A 266 16.53 -9.33 6.05
CA ASN A 266 17.08 -9.29 7.42
C ASN A 266 16.31 -8.32 8.34
N ILE A 267 15.46 -7.46 7.76
CA ILE A 267 14.63 -6.51 8.50
C ILE A 267 13.46 -7.25 9.13
N VAL A 268 13.46 -7.29 10.46
CA VAL A 268 12.36 -7.83 11.28
C VAL A 268 11.21 -6.81 11.27
N PRO A 269 10.01 -7.17 10.82
CA PRO A 269 8.86 -6.27 10.81
C PRO A 269 8.35 -6.02 12.22
N SER A 270 7.56 -4.96 12.36
CA SER A 270 6.78 -4.73 13.57
C SER A 270 5.66 -5.77 13.70
N VAL A 271 5.25 -6.06 14.93
CA VAL A 271 4.23 -7.08 15.20
C VAL A 271 2.86 -6.53 14.78
N VAL A 272 2.18 -7.24 13.88
CA VAL A 272 0.82 -6.93 13.41
C VAL A 272 -0.09 -8.16 13.53
N PRO A 273 -1.43 -8.02 13.62
CA PRO A 273 -2.32 -9.11 14.03
C PRO A 273 -2.29 -10.38 13.16
N LYS A 274 -1.96 -10.26 11.86
CA LYS A 274 -2.12 -11.35 10.88
C LYS A 274 -0.82 -11.82 10.22
N TYR A 275 0.34 -11.30 10.62
CA TYR A 275 1.61 -11.67 10.01
C TYR A 275 2.61 -12.18 11.03
N ASN A 276 3.07 -13.41 10.78
CA ASN A 276 4.11 -14.03 11.59
C ASN A 276 5.39 -14.16 10.78
N TYR A 277 6.29 -13.21 10.99
CA TYR A 277 7.59 -13.18 10.34
C TYR A 277 8.46 -14.39 10.67
N THR A 278 8.32 -15.02 11.83
CA THR A 278 9.15 -16.19 12.18
C THR A 278 8.81 -17.42 11.34
N PHE A 279 7.53 -17.56 10.91
CA PHE A 279 7.11 -18.58 9.96
C PHE A 279 7.51 -18.28 8.51
N ASP A 280 7.94 -17.04 8.19
CA ASP A 280 8.37 -16.69 6.84
C ASP A 280 9.61 -17.50 6.44
N LEU A 281 9.52 -18.25 5.34
CA LEU A 281 10.49 -19.27 4.96
C LEU A 281 11.67 -18.71 4.17
N LEU A 282 12.86 -19.26 4.43
CA LEU A 282 14.01 -19.17 3.51
C LEU A 282 13.68 -19.93 2.22
N VAL A 283 14.13 -19.43 1.07
CA VAL A 283 13.79 -20.04 -0.24
C VAL A 283 14.20 -21.50 -0.29
N ASN A 284 15.37 -21.83 0.25
CA ASN A 284 15.90 -23.20 0.33
C ASN A 284 15.02 -24.19 1.12
N ARG A 285 14.07 -23.71 1.93
CA ARG A 285 13.11 -24.54 2.68
C ARG A 285 11.74 -24.62 2.03
N VAL A 286 11.43 -23.73 1.09
CA VAL A 286 10.17 -23.76 0.33
C VAL A 286 10.18 -24.95 -0.63
N LEU A 287 11.34 -25.32 -1.17
CA LEU A 287 11.43 -26.32 -2.24
C LEU A 287 12.48 -27.41 -1.93
N PRO A 288 12.16 -28.41 -1.08
CA PRO A 288 12.76 -29.73 -1.29
C PRO A 288 12.38 -30.18 -2.72
N LYS A 289 13.24 -30.97 -3.39
CA LYS A 289 13.19 -31.40 -4.81
C LYS A 289 11.91 -32.14 -5.28
N SER A 290 10.71 -31.70 -4.92
CA SER A 290 9.47 -32.45 -5.13
C SER A 290 8.27 -31.52 -5.35
N TYR A 291 7.68 -31.69 -6.55
CA TYR A 291 6.28 -31.49 -6.96
C TYR A 291 5.38 -30.64 -6.05
N TRP A 292 5.09 -29.41 -6.53
CA TRP A 292 3.93 -28.65 -6.05
C TRP A 292 2.72 -28.91 -6.94
N ARG A 293 1.52 -28.92 -6.36
CA ARG A 293 0.27 -28.76 -7.10
C ARG A 293 -0.28 -27.40 -6.73
N ILE A 294 -0.41 -26.50 -7.70
CA ILE A 294 -1.08 -25.21 -7.49
C ILE A 294 -2.52 -25.40 -7.99
N PRO A 295 -3.51 -25.53 -7.10
CA PRO A 295 -4.90 -25.44 -7.51
C PRO A 295 -5.21 -23.98 -7.84
N LEU A 296 -5.27 -23.62 -9.12
CA LEU A 296 -5.88 -22.36 -9.54
C LEU A 296 -7.40 -22.49 -9.39
N ARG A 297 -7.94 -22.20 -8.20
CA ARG A 297 -9.38 -21.99 -8.03
C ARG A 297 -9.70 -20.50 -8.09
N GLY A 298 -10.46 -20.12 -9.11
CA GLY A 298 -11.38 -18.97 -9.07
C GLY A 298 -10.77 -17.58 -9.23
N ALA A 299 -10.34 -17.22 -10.43
CA ALA A 299 -10.59 -15.86 -10.93
C ALA A 299 -11.91 -15.92 -11.70
N TYR A 300 -13.02 -15.65 -11.02
CA TYR A 300 -14.32 -15.54 -11.68
C TYR A 300 -14.28 -14.31 -12.60
N VAL A 301 -14.16 -14.55 -13.90
CA VAL A 301 -14.55 -13.58 -14.92
C VAL A 301 -16.07 -13.62 -14.98
N ASN A 302 -16.71 -12.53 -14.55
CA ASN A 302 -18.15 -12.37 -14.65
C ASN A 302 -18.52 -12.13 -16.11
N THR A 303 -18.73 -13.21 -16.85
CA THR A 303 -19.44 -13.17 -18.14
C THR A 303 -20.73 -13.95 -17.98
N ASN A 304 -21.85 -13.22 -17.99
CA ASN A 304 -23.19 -13.79 -18.11
C ASN A 304 -23.28 -14.67 -19.36
N SER A 305 -23.17 -15.98 -19.18
CA SER A 305 -23.87 -16.97 -20.01
C SER A 305 -23.78 -18.32 -19.31
N ALA A 306 -24.96 -18.84 -18.95
CA ALA A 306 -25.14 -20.19 -18.45
C ALA A 306 -24.56 -21.22 -19.41
N LEU A 307 -23.74 -22.13 -18.89
CA LEU A 307 -23.75 -23.56 -19.20
C LEU A 307 -22.75 -24.25 -18.27
N ASP A 308 -23.30 -25.19 -17.49
CA ASP A 308 -22.56 -26.15 -16.69
C ASP A 308 -21.43 -26.78 -17.50
N ASN A 309 -20.21 -26.73 -16.97
CA ASN A 309 -19.26 -27.83 -17.07
C ASN A 309 -18.12 -27.63 -16.06
N GLU A 310 -17.95 -28.64 -15.20
CA GLU A 310 -16.83 -28.82 -14.29
C GLU A 310 -15.50 -28.94 -15.05
N ASN A 311 -14.91 -27.80 -15.44
CA ASN A 311 -13.52 -27.77 -15.91
C ASN A 311 -12.62 -27.27 -14.78
N SER A 312 -12.27 -28.17 -13.87
CA SER A 312 -11.13 -27.94 -12.98
C SER A 312 -9.84 -28.07 -13.80
N ALA A 313 -9.15 -26.96 -14.03
CA ALA A 313 -7.82 -26.98 -14.62
C ALA A 313 -6.80 -27.45 -13.56
N GLU A 314 -6.34 -28.70 -13.67
CA GLU A 314 -5.31 -29.27 -12.79
C GLU A 314 -3.91 -28.85 -13.31
N LEU A 315 -3.22 -27.96 -12.58
CA LEU A 315 -1.85 -27.55 -12.90
C LEU A 315 -0.87 -28.53 -12.25
N ARG A 316 -0.27 -29.42 -13.06
CA ARG A 316 0.78 -30.34 -12.63
C ARG A 316 2.15 -29.71 -12.86
N LEU A 317 2.85 -29.34 -11.79
CA LEU A 317 4.23 -28.85 -11.87
C LEU A 317 5.20 -30.03 -11.93
N ILE A 318 5.95 -30.14 -13.02
CA ILE A 318 7.14 -31.01 -13.12
C ILE A 318 8.34 -30.07 -13.10
N PHE A 319 9.11 -30.06 -12.01
CA PHE A 319 10.35 -29.29 -11.94
C PHE A 319 11.49 -30.11 -12.57
N THR A 320 11.97 -29.67 -13.74
CA THR A 320 13.23 -30.14 -14.30
C THR A 320 14.35 -29.23 -13.79
N THR A 321 15.41 -29.84 -13.26
CA THR A 321 16.61 -29.11 -12.86
C THR A 321 17.39 -28.72 -14.12
N ALA A 322 17.38 -27.45 -14.48
CA ALA A 322 18.36 -26.92 -15.43
C ALA A 322 19.64 -26.61 -14.64
N VAL A 323 20.54 -27.60 -14.55
CA VAL A 323 21.90 -27.37 -14.07
C VAL A 323 22.64 -26.62 -15.18
N GLY A 324 22.98 -25.37 -14.89
CA GLY A 324 23.95 -24.59 -15.64
C GLY A 324 23.37 -23.86 -16.85
N LEU A 325 23.29 -22.54 -16.75
CA LEU A 325 23.72 -21.58 -17.78
C LEU A 325 23.80 -20.20 -17.13
N ASN A 326 25.00 -19.64 -17.13
CA ASN A 326 25.38 -18.35 -16.58
C ASN A 326 24.66 -17.20 -17.34
N PRO A 327 23.79 -16.38 -16.71
CA PRO A 327 23.08 -15.31 -17.39
C PRO A 327 23.88 -14.00 -17.31
N TYR A 328 25.08 -13.98 -17.86
CA TYR A 328 25.81 -12.74 -18.16
C TYR A 328 26.24 -12.74 -19.61
N THR A 329 25.27 -12.73 -20.53
CA THR A 329 25.48 -12.20 -21.89
C THR A 329 24.13 -11.98 -22.57
N LEU A 330 23.75 -10.71 -22.78
CA LEU A 330 22.86 -10.14 -23.80
C LEU A 330 22.44 -8.74 -23.28
N LEU A 331 23.24 -7.69 -23.56
CA LEU A 331 22.95 -6.64 -24.57
C LEU A 331 21.59 -5.96 -24.28
N TYR A 332 21.50 -4.74 -23.72
CA TYR A 332 22.30 -3.51 -23.88
C TYR A 332 22.70 -2.88 -22.55
#